data_AF-A0A127SQV5-F1
#
_entry.id   AF-A0A127SQV5-F1
#
_cell.length_a   1.000
_cell.length_b   1.000
_cell.length_c   1.000
_cell.angle_alpha   90.00
_cell.angle_beta   90.00
_cell.angle_gamma   90.00
#
_symmetry.space_group_name_H-M   'P 1'
#
loop_
_entity.id
_entity.type
_entity.pdbx_description
1 polymer ?
#
loop_
_entity_poly.entity_id
_entity_poly.type
_entity_poly.pdbx_seq_one_letter_code
_entity_poly.pdbx_strand_id
1 'polypeptide(L)'
;TVNGKRPDMREFAPEHTSYKGLLCFQTYDLTALLHIGENVLGMEVGDGWYCCPQTQPPIDGLQPDHTVLFQLEIENADGTHTRICSDEGVLTHESAVRASDIFDGELYDARLALPGWDMPGFTAADWLPAVKDTKQSDSVLYPQFDDPVICVKELPAQGVYTSPKGETIVDFGQVVAGRARVTVDLPTGAAVTLEHFEA
;
A
#
# COMPACT_ATOMS: atom_id res chain seq x y z
N THR A 1 -3.52 6.52 -4.47
CA THR A 1 -4.48 7.61 -4.35
C THR A 1 -4.51 8.44 -5.62
N VAL A 2 -5.57 9.21 -5.82
CA VAL A 2 -5.67 10.26 -6.84
C VAL A 2 -6.10 11.51 -6.09
N ASN A 3 -5.27 12.56 -6.14
CA ASN A 3 -5.52 13.82 -5.46
C ASN A 3 -5.90 13.61 -3.97
N GLY A 4 -5.05 12.89 -3.22
CA GLY A 4 -5.24 12.61 -1.79
C GLY A 4 -6.34 11.60 -1.44
N LYS A 5 -7.04 11.04 -2.43
CA LYS A 5 -8.17 10.13 -2.20
C LYS A 5 -7.87 8.72 -2.68
N ARG A 6 -8.27 7.73 -1.90
CA ARG A 6 -8.21 6.32 -2.34
C ARG A 6 -9.32 6.07 -3.39
N PRO A 7 -9.03 5.31 -4.46
CA PRO A 7 -10.03 4.95 -5.46
C PRO A 7 -11.08 3.96 -4.94
N ASP A 8 -10.71 3.12 -3.98
CA ASP A 8 -11.62 2.24 -3.25
C ASP A 8 -11.05 1.87 -1.87
N MET A 9 -11.64 0.84 -1.25
CA MET A 9 -11.34 0.39 0.11
C MET A 9 -10.50 -0.90 0.15
N ARG A 10 -9.94 -1.35 -0.97
CA ARG A 10 -9.18 -2.61 -1.00
C ARG A 10 -7.86 -2.49 -0.27
N GLU A 11 -7.47 -3.57 0.37
CA GLU A 11 -6.25 -3.73 1.12
C GLU A 11 -5.42 -4.84 0.47
N PHE A 12 -4.10 -4.82 0.68
CA PHE A 12 -3.17 -5.87 0.24
C PHE A 12 -3.16 -6.17 -1.27
N ALA A 13 -3.65 -5.26 -2.12
CA ALA A 13 -3.56 -5.39 -3.58
C ALA A 13 -2.09 -5.50 -4.05
N PRO A 14 -1.77 -6.33 -5.06
CA PRO A 14 -2.67 -7.19 -5.83
C PRO A 14 -3.00 -8.49 -5.08
N GLU A 15 -2.71 -9.66 -5.64
CA GLU A 15 -3.02 -10.95 -5.03
C GLU A 15 -1.74 -11.73 -4.74
N HIS A 16 -1.82 -12.73 -3.87
CA HIS A 16 -0.74 -13.70 -3.70
C HIS A 16 -0.87 -14.79 -4.77
N THR A 17 -0.10 -14.65 -5.85
CA THR A 17 -0.12 -15.55 -6.98
C THR A 17 1.28 -16.11 -7.27
N SER A 18 1.37 -17.09 -8.18
CA SER A 18 2.67 -17.46 -8.75
C SER A 18 3.11 -16.37 -9.72
N TYR A 19 3.80 -15.35 -9.21
CA TYR A 19 4.23 -14.16 -9.96
C TYR A 19 5.01 -14.47 -11.26
N LYS A 20 5.58 -15.68 -11.38
CA LYS A 20 6.25 -16.17 -12.61
C LYS A 20 5.30 -16.39 -13.79
N GLY A 21 4.03 -16.72 -13.54
CA GLY A 21 3.07 -17.10 -14.57
C GLY A 21 1.73 -16.37 -14.49
N LEU A 22 1.47 -15.70 -13.37
CA LEU A 22 0.22 -15.00 -13.10
C LEU A 22 0.53 -13.82 -12.17
N LEU A 23 0.47 -12.61 -12.72
CA LEU A 23 0.54 -11.36 -11.99
C LEU A 23 -0.77 -10.61 -12.21
N CYS A 24 -1.55 -10.47 -11.15
CA CYS A 24 -2.86 -9.85 -11.26
C CYS A 24 -2.75 -8.31 -11.26
N PHE A 25 -3.56 -7.66 -12.10
CA PHE A 25 -3.77 -6.22 -12.07
C PHE A 25 -5.20 -5.86 -11.69
N GLN A 26 -5.36 -4.66 -11.12
CA GLN A 26 -6.65 -4.12 -10.70
C GLN A 26 -7.08 -2.99 -11.62
N THR A 27 -8.39 -2.85 -11.81
CA THR A 27 -8.98 -1.73 -12.55
C THR A 27 -9.83 -0.89 -11.60
N TYR A 28 -9.66 0.43 -11.70
CA TYR A 28 -10.36 1.40 -10.87
C TYR A 28 -11.06 2.42 -11.77
N ASP A 29 -12.30 2.77 -11.44
CA ASP A 29 -12.95 3.94 -12.00
C ASP A 29 -12.46 5.18 -11.25
N LEU A 30 -11.72 6.05 -11.95
CA LEU A 30 -11.13 7.26 -11.39
C LEU A 30 -11.86 8.53 -11.84
N THR A 31 -12.96 8.42 -12.60
CA THR A 31 -13.64 9.56 -13.24
C THR A 31 -14.02 10.64 -12.22
N ALA A 32 -14.50 10.25 -11.04
CA ALA A 32 -14.91 11.19 -9.99
C ALA A 32 -13.74 11.78 -9.17
N LEU A 33 -12.52 11.25 -9.32
CA LEU A 33 -11.34 11.70 -8.59
C LEU A 33 -10.45 12.64 -9.40
N LEU A 34 -10.59 12.61 -10.73
CA LEU A 34 -9.89 13.50 -11.63
C LEU A 34 -10.59 14.85 -11.75
N HIS A 35 -9.81 15.88 -12.05
CA HIS A 35 -10.34 17.21 -12.37
C HIS A 35 -9.55 17.85 -13.52
N ILE A 36 -10.08 18.95 -14.06
CA ILE A 36 -9.36 19.74 -15.06
C ILE A 36 -8.12 20.38 -14.42
N GLY A 37 -6.98 20.30 -15.12
CA GLY A 37 -5.70 20.83 -14.66
C GLY A 37 -4.77 19.74 -14.12
N GLU A 38 -3.94 20.13 -13.15
CA GLU A 38 -2.95 19.25 -12.53
C GLU A 38 -3.63 18.16 -11.69
N ASN A 39 -3.28 16.90 -11.90
CA ASN A 39 -3.71 15.78 -11.07
C ASN A 39 -2.47 15.01 -10.60
N VAL A 40 -2.54 14.43 -9.40
CA VAL A 40 -1.46 13.63 -8.83
C VAL A 40 -1.96 12.21 -8.57
N LEU A 41 -1.20 11.24 -9.08
CA LEU A 41 -1.33 9.82 -8.79
C LEU A 41 -0.27 9.46 -7.74
N GLY A 42 -0.70 9.09 -6.54
CA GLY A 42 0.19 8.63 -5.47
C GLY A 42 0.09 7.13 -5.27
N MET A 43 1.20 6.43 -5.08
CA MET A 43 1.21 5.01 -4.72
C MET A 43 2.26 4.74 -3.64
N GLU A 44 1.88 4.02 -2.59
CA GLU A 44 2.83 3.40 -1.66
C GLU A 44 3.00 1.93 -2.05
N VAL A 45 4.24 1.45 -2.06
CA VAL A 45 4.58 0.08 -2.48
C VAL A 45 5.26 -0.61 -1.30
N GLY A 46 4.56 -1.55 -0.65
CA GLY A 46 5.10 -2.36 0.44
C GLY A 46 5.70 -3.68 -0.03
N ASP A 47 6.30 -4.44 0.88
CA ASP A 47 6.99 -5.70 0.54
C ASP A 47 6.01 -6.76 0.01
N GLY A 48 4.83 -6.83 0.64
CA GLY A 48 3.81 -7.82 0.37
C GLY A 48 4.37 -9.25 0.44
N TRP A 49 3.78 -10.17 -0.32
CA TRP A 49 4.31 -11.53 -0.45
C TRP A 49 5.54 -11.60 -1.36
N TYR A 50 5.74 -10.59 -2.22
CA TYR A 50 6.74 -10.59 -3.28
C TYR A 50 8.17 -10.35 -2.76
N CYS A 51 8.34 -9.37 -1.86
CA CYS A 51 9.63 -9.05 -1.26
C CYS A 51 9.85 -9.74 0.10
N CYS A 52 8.81 -10.34 0.69
CA CYS A 52 8.92 -11.05 1.97
C CYS A 52 9.84 -12.29 1.83
N PRO A 53 10.93 -12.40 2.62
CA PRO A 53 11.88 -13.52 2.54
C PRO A 53 11.26 -14.90 2.76
N GLN A 54 10.18 -14.97 3.53
CA GLN A 54 9.49 -16.22 3.89
C GLN A 54 8.58 -16.72 2.76
N THR A 55 8.14 -15.84 1.86
CA THR A 55 7.27 -16.19 0.72
C THR A 55 7.83 -15.80 -0.63
N GLN A 56 9.11 -15.44 -0.66
CA GLN A 56 9.77 -14.95 -1.85
C GLN A 56 9.54 -15.93 -3.01
N PRO A 57 9.08 -15.45 -4.17
CA PRO A 57 8.69 -16.34 -5.23
C PRO A 57 9.91 -17.12 -5.75
N PRO A 58 9.79 -18.44 -6.00
CA PRO A 58 10.89 -19.28 -6.45
C PRO A 58 11.18 -19.03 -7.94
N ILE A 59 11.70 -17.85 -8.26
CA ILE A 59 12.05 -17.38 -9.59
C ILE A 59 13.57 -17.28 -9.66
N ASP A 60 14.18 -18.11 -10.50
CA ASP A 60 15.64 -18.21 -10.60
C ASP A 60 16.28 -16.85 -10.90
N GLY A 61 17.20 -16.42 -10.03
CA GLY A 61 17.93 -15.16 -10.17
C GLY A 61 17.11 -13.91 -9.87
N LEU A 62 15.86 -14.03 -9.42
CA LEU A 62 15.06 -12.88 -9.02
C LEU A 62 15.57 -12.29 -7.71
N GLN A 63 15.90 -11.01 -7.75
CA GLN A 63 16.00 -10.15 -6.57
C GLN A 63 14.77 -9.22 -6.61
N PRO A 64 13.75 -9.48 -5.77
CA PRO A 64 12.54 -8.67 -5.76
C PRO A 64 12.88 -7.27 -5.27
N ASP A 65 12.33 -6.28 -5.96
CA ASP A 65 12.39 -4.87 -5.58
C ASP A 65 10.97 -4.31 -5.60
N HIS A 66 10.71 -3.26 -4.82
CA HIS A 66 9.44 -2.54 -4.84
C HIS A 66 9.20 -1.97 -6.24
N THR A 67 8.21 -2.54 -6.93
CA THR A 67 7.94 -2.25 -8.34
C THR A 67 6.46 -1.99 -8.52
N VAL A 68 6.13 -1.02 -9.36
CA VAL A 68 4.76 -0.70 -9.73
C VAL A 68 4.60 -0.67 -11.23
N LEU A 69 3.48 -1.20 -11.69
CA LEU A 69 3.02 -1.09 -13.07
C LEU A 69 1.65 -0.40 -13.03
N PHE A 70 1.49 0.68 -13.78
CA PHE A 70 0.19 1.32 -13.91
C PHE A 70 -0.03 1.86 -15.31
N GLN A 71 -1.31 1.98 -15.67
CA GLN A 71 -1.76 2.68 -16.86
C GLN A 71 -3.07 3.41 -16.51
N LEU A 72 -3.08 4.72 -16.70
CA LEU A 72 -4.26 5.56 -16.65
C LEU A 72 -4.73 5.83 -18.07
N GLU A 73 -6.00 5.55 -18.34
CA GLU A 73 -6.67 5.90 -19.59
C GLU A 73 -7.76 6.93 -19.30
N ILE A 74 -7.76 8.03 -20.05
CA ILE A 74 -8.73 9.11 -19.92
C ILE A 74 -9.38 9.30 -21.28
N GLU A 75 -10.71 9.18 -21.33
CA GLU A 75 -11.51 9.68 -22.44
C GLU A 75 -11.85 11.16 -22.18
N ASN A 76 -11.34 12.04 -23.01
CA ASN A 76 -11.56 13.47 -22.90
C ASN A 76 -12.94 13.85 -23.47
N ALA A 77 -13.48 14.99 -23.05
CA ALA A 77 -14.80 15.46 -23.48
C ALA A 77 -14.92 15.71 -25.01
N ASP A 78 -13.80 15.85 -25.71
CA ASP A 78 -13.74 15.99 -27.18
C ASP A 78 -13.61 14.65 -27.92
N GLY A 79 -13.65 13.52 -27.20
CA GLY A 79 -13.52 12.17 -27.74
C GLY A 79 -12.08 11.72 -27.99
N THR A 80 -11.07 12.54 -27.63
CA THR A 80 -9.67 12.09 -27.65
C THR A 80 -9.34 11.23 -26.44
N HIS A 81 -8.27 10.44 -26.53
CA HIS A 81 -7.80 9.60 -25.44
C HIS A 81 -6.41 10.02 -24.97
N THR A 82 -6.25 10.16 -23.65
CA THR A 82 -4.94 10.34 -23.00
C THR A 82 -4.56 9.04 -22.30
N ARG A 83 -3.33 8.58 -22.52
CA ARG A 83 -2.76 7.43 -21.81
C ARG A 83 -1.51 7.87 -21.05
N ILE A 84 -1.45 7.53 -19.76
CA ILE A 84 -0.30 7.78 -18.89
C ILE A 84 0.12 6.43 -18.30
N CYS A 85 1.37 6.03 -18.49
CA CYS A 85 1.88 4.75 -18.00
C CYS A 85 2.97 4.96 -16.94
N SER A 86 3.26 3.93 -16.15
CA SER A 86 4.47 3.89 -15.35
C SER A 86 5.70 3.95 -16.25
N ASP A 87 6.51 5.00 -16.09
CA ASP A 87 7.75 5.23 -16.84
C ASP A 87 8.82 5.91 -15.97
N GLU A 88 9.93 6.31 -16.58
CA GLU A 88 11.07 6.97 -15.89
C GLU A 88 10.74 8.40 -15.42
N GLY A 89 9.58 8.96 -15.79
CA GLY A 89 9.07 10.23 -15.29
C GLY A 89 8.40 10.12 -13.91
N VAL A 90 8.14 8.90 -13.42
CA VAL A 90 7.66 8.65 -12.06
C VAL A 90 8.75 9.04 -11.06
N LEU A 91 8.35 9.74 -10.01
CA LEU A 91 9.24 10.10 -8.90
C LEU A 91 9.00 9.19 -7.70
N THR A 92 10.06 8.91 -6.95
CA THR A 92 10.05 8.03 -5.78
C THR A 92 10.71 8.70 -4.58
N HIS A 93 10.25 8.33 -3.39
CA HIS A 93 10.80 8.76 -2.11
C HIS A 93 10.48 7.69 -1.07
N GLU A 94 11.34 7.54 -0.06
CA GLU A 94 11.05 6.60 1.04
C GLU A 94 9.83 7.06 1.87
N SER A 95 8.98 6.13 2.26
CA SER A 95 7.81 6.42 3.09
C SER A 95 8.19 6.60 4.57
N ALA A 96 7.23 7.09 5.35
CA ALA A 96 7.20 6.99 6.80
C ALA A 96 7.06 5.53 7.28
N VAL A 97 6.55 4.64 6.43
CA VAL A 97 6.65 3.19 6.63
C VAL A 97 8.11 2.76 6.39
N ARG A 98 8.80 2.37 7.46
CA ARG A 98 10.24 2.02 7.46
C ARG A 98 10.50 0.52 7.32
N ALA A 99 9.50 -0.29 7.64
CA ALA A 99 9.47 -1.72 7.37
C ALA A 99 8.00 -2.15 7.25
N SER A 100 7.71 -3.10 6.37
CA SER A 100 6.36 -3.65 6.19
C SER A 100 6.49 -5.11 5.77
N ASP A 101 6.24 -6.04 6.68
CA ASP A 101 6.28 -7.48 6.41
C ASP A 101 4.96 -8.14 6.88
N ILE A 102 4.48 -9.13 6.13
CA ILE A 102 3.21 -9.81 6.42
C ILE A 102 3.27 -10.66 7.71
N PHE A 103 4.44 -11.11 8.13
CA PHE A 103 4.66 -11.88 9.35
C PHE A 103 5.17 -11.01 10.50
N ASP A 104 6.16 -10.15 10.23
CA ASP A 104 6.83 -9.35 11.27
C ASP A 104 6.12 -8.01 11.57
N GLY A 105 5.16 -7.61 10.73
CA GLY A 105 4.35 -6.41 10.92
C GLY A 105 4.94 -5.15 10.27
N GLU A 106 4.51 -3.99 10.74
CA GLU A 106 4.86 -2.69 10.15
C GLU A 106 5.57 -1.79 11.19
N LEU A 107 6.65 -1.14 10.76
CA LEU A 107 7.31 -0.07 11.51
C LEU A 107 7.02 1.27 10.83
N TYR A 108 6.30 2.15 11.52
CA TYR A 108 5.94 3.48 11.02
C TYR A 108 6.58 4.58 11.87
N ASP A 109 7.31 5.50 11.24
CA ASP A 109 7.85 6.71 11.88
C ASP A 109 7.09 7.96 11.43
N ALA A 110 6.13 8.39 12.26
CA ALA A 110 5.28 9.55 11.98
C ALA A 110 6.05 10.87 11.77
N ARG A 111 7.31 10.96 12.22
CA ARG A 111 8.15 12.16 12.01
C ARG A 111 8.58 12.33 10.55
N LEU A 112 8.53 11.26 9.78
CA LEU A 112 8.90 11.22 8.36
C LEU A 112 7.69 11.33 7.43
N ALA A 113 6.48 11.49 7.99
CA ALA A 113 5.28 11.68 7.19
C ALA A 113 5.40 12.96 6.34
N LEU A 114 4.92 12.89 5.09
CA LEU A 114 4.92 13.99 4.14
C LEU A 114 3.46 14.42 3.84
N PRO A 115 2.83 15.26 4.67
CA PRO A 115 1.43 15.65 4.44
C PRO A 115 1.21 16.27 3.06
N GLY A 116 0.24 15.72 2.32
CA GLY A 116 -0.14 16.22 1.00
C GLY A 116 0.79 15.82 -0.15
N TRP A 117 1.71 14.88 0.04
CA TRP A 117 2.61 14.39 -1.02
C TRP A 117 1.87 13.90 -2.27
N ASP A 118 0.64 13.41 -2.11
CA ASP A 118 -0.23 12.89 -3.16
C ASP A 118 -1.32 13.90 -3.60
N MET A 119 -1.08 15.19 -3.37
CA MET A 119 -1.95 16.30 -3.77
C MET A 119 -1.26 17.23 -4.78
N PRO A 120 -2.00 17.86 -5.71
CA PRO A 120 -1.46 18.93 -6.55
C PRO A 120 -0.82 20.05 -5.72
N GLY A 121 0.27 20.62 -6.23
CA GLY A 121 1.01 21.70 -5.56
C GLY A 121 2.02 21.26 -4.49
N PHE A 122 2.21 19.96 -4.28
CA PHE A 122 3.31 19.45 -3.46
C PHE A 122 4.66 19.60 -4.18
N THR A 123 5.71 20.01 -3.45
CA THR A 123 7.06 20.18 -4.01
C THR A 123 7.90 18.92 -3.78
N ALA A 124 8.07 18.10 -4.82
CA ALA A 124 8.85 16.88 -4.80
C ALA A 124 10.35 17.11 -5.13
N ALA A 125 10.98 18.14 -4.56
CA ALA A 125 12.33 18.57 -4.96
C ALA A 125 13.43 17.54 -4.67
N ASP A 126 13.28 16.77 -3.60
CA ASP A 126 14.27 15.77 -3.16
C ASP A 126 13.91 14.33 -3.57
N TRP A 127 12.88 14.16 -4.42
CA TRP A 127 12.46 12.85 -4.92
C TRP A 127 13.35 12.40 -6.07
N LEU A 128 13.54 11.09 -6.18
CA LEU A 128 14.40 10.48 -7.19
C LEU A 128 13.56 9.95 -8.36
N PRO A 129 14.07 9.94 -9.59
CA PRO A 129 13.38 9.27 -10.68
C PRO A 129 13.30 7.76 -10.42
N ALA A 130 12.19 7.14 -10.81
CA ALA A 130 12.03 5.70 -10.79
C ALA A 130 13.01 5.03 -11.77
N VAL A 131 13.39 3.80 -11.44
CA VAL A 131 14.22 2.96 -12.31
C VAL A 131 13.33 1.91 -12.97
N LYS A 132 13.49 1.74 -14.27
CA LYS A 132 12.76 0.72 -15.03
C LYS A 132 13.14 -0.69 -14.55
N ASP A 133 12.16 -1.45 -14.07
CA ASP A 133 12.32 -2.88 -13.85
C ASP A 133 12.14 -3.65 -15.17
N THR A 134 12.94 -4.70 -15.34
CA THR A 134 12.93 -5.60 -16.50
C THR A 134 12.86 -7.08 -16.10
N LYS A 135 12.71 -7.37 -14.81
CA LYS A 135 12.73 -8.74 -14.26
C LYS A 135 11.43 -9.51 -14.52
N GLN A 136 10.30 -8.81 -14.61
CA GLN A 136 8.99 -9.39 -14.88
C GLN A 136 8.53 -9.11 -16.31
N SER A 137 7.71 -10.01 -16.85
CA SER A 137 7.13 -9.89 -18.19
C SER A 137 5.67 -9.50 -18.14
N ASP A 138 5.26 -8.53 -18.95
CA ASP A 138 3.85 -8.16 -19.10
C ASP A 138 2.97 -9.30 -19.67
N SER A 139 3.59 -10.33 -20.26
CA SER A 139 2.89 -11.51 -20.78
C SER A 139 2.18 -12.34 -19.71
N VAL A 140 2.52 -12.13 -18.43
CA VAL A 140 1.90 -12.83 -17.30
C VAL A 140 0.86 -11.98 -16.58
N LEU A 141 0.45 -10.84 -17.15
CA LEU A 141 -0.58 -10.00 -16.58
C LEU A 141 -1.98 -10.58 -16.81
N TYR A 142 -2.76 -10.68 -15.74
CA TYR A 142 -4.16 -11.10 -15.80
C TYR A 142 -5.02 -10.14 -14.99
N PRO A 143 -6.28 -9.91 -15.40
CA PRO A 143 -7.21 -9.19 -14.54
C PRO A 143 -7.42 -9.98 -13.24
N GLN A 144 -7.56 -9.27 -12.12
CA GLN A 144 -8.00 -9.86 -10.86
C GLN A 144 -9.27 -10.72 -11.10
N PHE A 145 -9.27 -11.94 -10.56
CA PHE A 145 -10.33 -12.93 -10.75
C PHE A 145 -11.15 -13.21 -9.49
N ASP A 146 -10.73 -12.69 -8.34
CA ASP A 146 -11.39 -12.84 -7.04
C ASP A 146 -11.87 -11.50 -6.49
N ASP A 147 -12.63 -11.55 -5.40
CA ASP A 147 -13.06 -10.35 -4.71
C ASP A 147 -11.86 -9.71 -3.97
N PRO A 148 -11.74 -8.37 -3.99
CA PRO A 148 -10.66 -7.69 -3.31
C PRO A 148 -10.72 -7.92 -1.80
N VAL A 149 -9.55 -8.02 -1.16
CA VAL A 149 -9.47 -7.99 0.30
C VAL A 149 -9.92 -6.61 0.78
N ILE A 150 -10.95 -6.56 1.63
CA ILE A 150 -11.47 -5.33 2.22
C ILE A 150 -11.67 -5.51 3.73
N CYS A 151 -11.67 -4.40 4.48
CA CYS A 151 -12.14 -4.43 5.86
C CYS A 151 -13.67 -4.63 5.88
N VAL A 152 -14.11 -5.85 6.19
CA VAL A 152 -15.55 -6.21 6.20
C VAL A 152 -16.25 -5.85 7.51
N LYS A 153 -15.49 -5.67 8.60
CA LYS A 153 -16.03 -5.39 9.93
C LYS A 153 -14.98 -4.71 10.81
N GLU A 154 -15.38 -3.62 11.45
CA GLU A 154 -14.62 -3.04 12.57
C GLU A 154 -15.11 -3.65 13.89
N LEU A 155 -14.18 -4.08 14.73
CA LEU A 155 -14.47 -4.58 16.08
C LEU A 155 -13.94 -3.57 17.11
N PRO A 156 -14.79 -2.95 17.92
CA PRO A 156 -14.31 -2.13 19.03
C PRO A 156 -13.67 -3.03 20.10
N ALA A 157 -12.75 -2.46 20.88
CA ALA A 157 -12.25 -3.11 22.09
C ALA A 157 -13.41 -3.37 23.06
N GLN A 158 -13.50 -4.60 23.56
CA GLN A 158 -14.48 -5.02 24.57
C GLN A 158 -13.93 -4.92 25.99
N GLY A 159 -12.61 -5.07 26.15
CA GLY A 159 -11.93 -4.98 27.44
C GLY A 159 -10.53 -4.41 27.31
N VAL A 160 -10.08 -3.71 28.35
CA VAL A 160 -8.71 -3.24 28.52
C VAL A 160 -8.23 -3.69 29.89
N TYR A 161 -7.13 -4.43 29.93
CA TYR A 161 -6.56 -5.00 31.14
C TYR A 161 -5.11 -4.58 31.30
N THR A 162 -4.59 -4.75 32.51
CA THR A 162 -3.16 -4.59 32.80
C THR A 162 -2.58 -5.96 33.16
N SER A 163 -1.53 -6.39 32.46
CA SER A 163 -0.84 -7.63 32.76
C SER A 163 -0.12 -7.54 34.12
N PRO A 164 0.26 -8.66 34.76
CA PRO A 164 1.11 -8.64 35.96
C PRO A 164 2.46 -7.94 35.78
N LYS A 165 2.92 -7.77 34.53
CA LYS A 165 4.14 -7.04 34.18
C LYS A 165 3.90 -5.56 33.85
N GLY A 166 2.65 -5.11 33.85
CA GLY A 166 2.26 -3.72 33.57
C GLY A 166 1.94 -3.42 32.10
N GLU A 167 1.88 -4.43 31.23
CA GLU A 167 1.50 -4.25 29.82
C GLU A 167 -0.01 -3.95 29.70
N THR A 168 -0.41 -3.13 28.73
CA THR A 168 -1.83 -2.93 28.41
C THR A 168 -2.29 -4.02 27.45
N ILE A 169 -3.29 -4.81 27.84
CA ILE A 169 -3.88 -5.86 27.02
C ILE A 169 -5.24 -5.38 26.54
N VAL A 170 -5.47 -5.39 25.23
CA VAL A 170 -6.73 -5.03 24.60
C VAL A 170 -7.41 -6.29 24.08
N ASP A 171 -8.64 -6.52 24.52
CA ASP A 171 -9.45 -7.67 24.13
C ASP A 171 -10.59 -7.22 23.23
N PHE A 172 -10.63 -7.77 22.01
CA PHE A 172 -11.68 -7.51 21.02
C PHE A 172 -12.86 -8.49 21.11
N GLY A 173 -12.78 -9.47 22.01
CA GLY A 173 -13.77 -10.52 22.28
C GLY A 173 -13.94 -11.53 21.15
N GLN A 174 -13.08 -11.49 20.14
CA GLN A 174 -13.08 -12.40 19.01
C GLN A 174 -11.66 -12.50 18.42
N VAL A 175 -11.22 -13.72 18.13
CA VAL A 175 -10.03 -13.96 17.30
C VAL A 175 -10.35 -13.59 15.84
N VAL A 176 -9.55 -12.71 15.25
CA VAL A 176 -9.74 -12.19 13.90
C VAL A 176 -8.43 -12.07 13.15
N ALA A 177 -8.49 -12.17 11.82
CA ALA A 177 -7.40 -11.78 10.93
C ALA A 177 -7.63 -10.35 10.44
N GLY A 178 -6.64 -9.48 10.60
CA GLY A 178 -6.72 -8.08 10.22
C GLY A 178 -5.63 -7.24 10.90
N ARG A 179 -5.90 -5.94 11.09
CA ARG A 179 -5.01 -5.01 11.78
C ARG A 179 -5.77 -4.21 12.84
N ALA A 180 -5.08 -3.82 13.90
CA ALA A 180 -5.61 -2.86 14.86
C ALA A 180 -5.54 -1.43 14.29
N ARG A 181 -6.52 -0.60 14.63
CA ARG A 181 -6.45 0.86 14.46
C ARG A 181 -6.33 1.49 15.83
N VAL A 182 -5.27 2.26 16.04
CA VAL A 182 -4.97 2.89 17.33
C VAL A 182 -4.89 4.40 17.15
N THR A 183 -5.44 5.14 18.10
CA THR A 183 -5.28 6.59 18.20
C THR A 183 -4.50 6.89 19.47
N VAL A 184 -3.41 7.65 19.32
CA VAL A 184 -2.53 8.01 20.42
C VAL A 184 -2.25 9.52 20.39
N ASP A 185 -2.05 10.09 21.56
CA ASP A 185 -1.54 11.45 21.75
C ASP A 185 -0.29 11.34 22.60
N LEU A 186 0.87 11.46 21.96
CA LEU A 186 2.17 11.18 22.55
C LEU A 186 3.20 12.23 22.12
N PRO A 187 4.19 12.55 22.96
CA PRO A 187 5.24 13.47 22.59
C PRO A 187 6.12 12.93 21.46
N THR A 188 6.71 13.82 20.66
CA THR A 188 7.66 13.46 19.60
C THR A 188 8.76 12.54 20.11
N GLY A 189 8.98 11.43 19.40
CA GLY A 189 9.99 10.44 19.73
C GLY A 189 9.52 9.35 20.70
N ALA A 190 8.29 9.43 21.21
CA ALA A 190 7.65 8.28 21.85
C ALA A 190 7.42 7.16 20.83
N ALA A 191 7.53 5.91 21.30
CA ALA A 191 7.27 4.71 20.51
C ALA A 191 6.14 3.90 21.14
N VAL A 192 5.31 3.28 20.30
CA VAL A 192 4.24 2.36 20.69
C VAL A 192 4.47 1.05 19.96
N THR A 193 4.51 -0.04 20.70
CA THR A 193 4.58 -1.40 20.13
C THR A 193 3.22 -2.06 20.28
N LEU A 194 2.70 -2.60 19.16
CA LEU A 194 1.45 -3.36 19.15
C LEU A 194 1.78 -4.83 18.85
N GLU A 195 1.67 -5.67 19.88
CA GLU A 195 1.87 -7.11 19.76
C GLU A 195 0.51 -7.81 19.67
N HIS A 196 0.36 -8.69 18.68
CA HIS A 196 -0.87 -9.45 18.44
C HIS A 196 -0.64 -10.91 18.86
N PHE A 197 -1.58 -11.48 19.61
CA PHE A 197 -1.52 -12.87 20.05
C PHE A 197 -2.92 -13.50 20.10
N GLU A 198 -2.97 -14.83 19.96
CA GLU A 198 -4.15 -15.66 20.17
C GLU A 198 -3.97 -16.44 21.49
N ALA A 199 -5.06 -16.72 22.20
CA ALA A 199 -5.06 -17.46 23.47
C ALA A 199 -6.28 -18.38 23.61
#